data_AF-A0A4Y3KLF3-F1
#
_entry.id   AF-A0A4Y3KLF3-F1
#
_cell.length_a   1.000
_cell.length_b   1.000
_cell.length_c   1.000
_cell.angle_alpha   90.00
_cell.angle_beta   90.00
_cell.angle_gamma   90.00
#
_symmetry.space_group_name_H-M   'P 1'
#
loop_
_entity.id
_entity.type
_entity.pdbx_description
1 polymer ?
#
loop_
_entity_poly.entity_id
_entity_poly.type
_entity_poly.pdbx_seq_one_letter_code
_entity_poly.pdbx_strand_id
1 'polypeptide(L)'
;MRADPISDDSEQDDDRLPAEEALPNLRLHPLDDEDDWDFAFVMIRLKSRQGSDPGWAYRTSSAPNRTELLGALQMQVDLLRRELLAEWGTE
;
A
#
# COMPACT_ATOMS: atom_id res chain seq x y z
N MET A 1 -2.61 -18.73 25.63
CA MET A 1 -2.95 -18.08 24.35
C MET A 1 -1.77 -18.36 23.41
N ARG A 2 -1.91 -19.34 22.50
CA ARG A 2 -0.87 -19.63 21.50
C ARG A 2 -1.07 -18.61 20.38
N ALA A 3 -0.04 -17.84 20.06
CA ALA A 3 -0.01 -17.06 18.84
C ALA A 3 0.04 -18.06 17.67
N ASP A 4 -0.91 -17.94 16.76
CA ASP A 4 -0.85 -18.68 15.50
C ASP A 4 0.41 -18.27 14.73
N PRO A 5 1.13 -19.20 14.10
CA PRO A 5 2.27 -18.86 13.27
C PRO A 5 1.77 -18.01 12.09
N ILE A 6 2.40 -16.85 11.89
CA ILE A 6 2.27 -16.10 10.64
C ILE A 6 2.76 -17.04 9.54
N SER A 7 1.84 -17.52 8.69
CA SER A 7 2.17 -18.38 7.57
C SER A 7 3.29 -17.74 6.74
N ASP A 8 4.37 -18.49 6.60
CA ASP A 8 5.48 -18.18 5.71
C ASP A 8 5.02 -18.54 4.29
N ASP A 9 4.34 -17.60 3.61
CA ASP A 9 3.96 -17.71 2.19
C ASP A 9 5.20 -17.50 1.29
N SER A 10 6.30 -18.19 1.60
CA SER A 10 7.38 -18.38 0.64
C SER A 10 6.90 -19.39 -0.40
N GLU A 11 6.82 -18.97 -1.66
CA GLU A 11 6.55 -19.78 -2.88
C GLU A 11 5.10 -19.80 -3.43
N GLN A 12 4.55 -18.64 -3.82
CA GLN A 12 3.59 -18.58 -4.93
C GLN A 12 3.96 -17.42 -5.86
N ASP A 13 5.03 -17.61 -6.64
CA ASP A 13 5.51 -16.61 -7.62
C ASP A 13 4.87 -16.77 -9.01
N ASP A 14 4.00 -17.76 -9.21
CA ASP A 14 3.42 -18.08 -10.52
C ASP A 14 2.19 -17.24 -10.90
N ASP A 15 1.64 -16.43 -9.99
CA ASP A 15 0.39 -15.68 -10.23
C ASP A 15 0.55 -14.14 -10.24
N ARG A 16 1.78 -13.61 -10.35
CA ARG A 16 1.97 -12.16 -10.46
C ARG A 16 1.53 -11.64 -11.83
N LEU A 17 0.53 -10.78 -11.83
CA LEU A 17 0.08 -10.06 -13.02
C LEU A 17 0.75 -8.69 -13.11
N PRO A 18 0.99 -8.16 -14.33
CA PRO A 18 1.31 -6.75 -14.52
C PRO A 18 0.32 -5.84 -13.78
N ALA A 19 0.78 -4.70 -13.27
CA ALA A 19 -0.04 -3.82 -12.44
C ALA A 19 -1.36 -3.39 -13.12
N GLU A 20 -1.32 -3.14 -14.43
CA GLU A 20 -2.50 -2.78 -15.23
C GLU A 20 -3.51 -3.93 -15.38
N GLU A 21 -3.05 -5.18 -15.33
CA GLU A 21 -3.91 -6.36 -15.35
C GLU A 21 -4.48 -6.66 -13.96
N ALA A 22 -3.64 -6.52 -12.91
CA ALA A 22 -4.05 -6.71 -11.52
C ALA A 22 -5.04 -5.64 -11.04
N LEU A 23 -4.88 -4.40 -11.52
CA LEU A 23 -5.71 -3.24 -11.17
C LEU A 23 -6.08 -2.46 -12.45
N PRO A 24 -7.10 -2.92 -13.19
CA PRO A 24 -7.52 -2.28 -14.42
C PRO A 24 -7.87 -0.80 -14.20
N ASN A 25 -7.33 0.06 -15.07
CA ASN A 25 -7.47 1.52 -15.04
C ASN A 25 -6.71 2.24 -13.92
N LEU A 26 -5.81 1.58 -13.21
CA LEU A 26 -4.88 2.27 -12.32
C LEU A 26 -4.00 3.23 -13.13
N ARG A 27 -3.92 4.49 -12.70
CA ARG A 27 -2.95 5.46 -13.21
C ARG A 27 -2.18 6.03 -12.04
N LEU A 28 -0.86 6.02 -12.14
CA LEU A 28 0.05 6.61 -11.17
C LEU A 28 0.71 7.84 -11.79
N HIS A 29 1.11 8.79 -10.96
CA HIS A 29 2.03 9.83 -11.41
C HIS A 29 3.40 9.21 -11.69
N PRO A 30 4.11 9.65 -12.74
CA PRO A 30 5.44 9.14 -13.04
C PRO A 30 6.41 9.52 -11.92
N LEU A 31 7.47 8.71 -11.77
CA LEU A 31 8.68 9.11 -11.05
C LEU A 31 9.45 10.14 -11.88
N ASP A 32 10.42 10.81 -11.25
CA ASP A 32 11.34 11.67 -11.99
C ASP A 32 12.20 10.82 -12.95
N ASP A 33 12.62 11.42 -14.07
CA ASP A 33 13.27 10.69 -15.18
C ASP A 33 14.58 9.97 -14.79
N GLU A 34 15.21 10.40 -13.68
CA GLU A 34 16.48 9.85 -13.17
C GLU A 34 16.30 8.82 -12.05
N ASP A 35 15.05 8.57 -11.61
CA ASP A 35 14.75 7.68 -10.49
C ASP A 35 14.43 6.26 -10.95
N ASP A 36 15.20 5.30 -10.45
CA ASP A 36 14.87 3.88 -10.52
C ASP A 36 14.03 3.46 -9.30
N TRP A 37 13.15 2.48 -9.49
CA TRP A 37 12.32 1.92 -8.41
C TRP A 37 12.67 0.46 -8.13
N ASP A 38 12.63 0.08 -6.85
CA ASP A 38 12.91 -1.29 -6.39
C ASP A 38 11.64 -2.02 -5.93
N PHE A 39 10.76 -1.30 -5.23
CA PHE A 39 9.56 -1.87 -4.63
C PHE A 39 8.40 -0.88 -4.65
N ALA A 40 7.19 -1.39 -4.90
CA ALA A 40 5.94 -0.65 -4.77
C ALA A 40 4.99 -1.36 -3.82
N PHE A 41 4.41 -0.59 -2.89
CA PHE A 41 3.26 -0.98 -2.07
C PHE A 41 2.05 -0.13 -2.46
N VAL A 42 0.96 -0.77 -2.86
CA VAL A 42 -0.25 -0.09 -3.31
C VAL A 42 -1.39 -0.42 -2.34
N MET A 43 -1.85 0.59 -1.59
CA MET A 43 -3.07 0.50 -0.78
C MET A 43 -4.30 0.79 -1.65
N ILE A 44 -5.29 -0.10 -1.61
CA ILE A 44 -6.46 -0.07 -2.48
C ILE A 44 -7.71 0.00 -1.62
N ARG A 45 -8.50 1.05 -1.81
CA ARG A 45 -9.84 1.14 -1.24
C ARG A 45 -10.82 0.36 -2.12
N LEU A 46 -11.43 -0.68 -1.56
CA LEU A 46 -12.42 -1.48 -2.26
C LEU A 46 -13.77 -0.76 -2.24
N LYS A 47 -14.51 -0.85 -3.35
CA LYS A 47 -15.89 -0.37 -3.38
C LYS A 47 -16.75 -1.23 -2.46
N SER A 48 -17.65 -0.57 -1.73
CA SER A 48 -18.69 -1.26 -0.95
C SER A 48 -19.51 -2.17 -1.85
N ARG A 49 -19.80 -3.38 -1.37
CA ARG A 49 -20.81 -4.25 -1.97
C ARG A 49 -22.06 -4.18 -1.10
N GLN A 50 -23.14 -3.67 -1.66
CA GLN A 50 -24.49 -3.77 -1.09
C GLN A 50 -24.61 -3.23 0.36
N GLY A 51 -24.17 -1.99 0.57
CA GLY A 51 -24.40 -1.27 1.84
C GLY A 51 -23.45 -1.61 2.99
N SER A 52 -22.41 -2.42 2.75
CA SER A 52 -21.31 -2.63 3.70
C SER A 52 -20.32 -1.46 3.71
N ASP A 53 -19.52 -1.32 4.74
CA ASP A 53 -18.40 -0.37 4.71
C ASP A 53 -17.38 -0.76 3.63
N PRO A 54 -16.75 0.22 2.96
CA PRO A 54 -15.70 -0.07 1.99
C PRO A 54 -14.52 -0.75 2.68
N GLY A 55 -14.13 -1.91 2.15
CA GLY A 55 -12.95 -2.63 2.61
C GLY A 55 -11.65 -2.03 2.09
N TRP A 56 -10.53 -2.55 2.58
CA TRP A 56 -9.19 -2.21 2.13
C TRP A 56 -8.45 -3.48 1.72
N ALA A 57 -7.63 -3.36 0.69
CA ALA A 57 -6.68 -4.39 0.26
C ALA A 57 -5.34 -3.72 -0.06
N TYR A 58 -4.28 -4.52 -0.17
CA TYR A 58 -3.00 -4.03 -0.68
C TYR A 58 -2.40 -5.02 -1.68
N ARG A 59 -1.53 -4.50 -2.54
CA ARG A 59 -0.69 -5.29 -3.47
C ARG A 59 0.74 -4.79 -3.39
N THR A 60 1.68 -5.69 -3.66
CA THR A 60 3.10 -5.37 -3.72
C THR A 60 3.71 -5.89 -5.01
N SER A 61 4.71 -5.17 -5.55
CA SER A 61 5.45 -5.62 -6.73
C SER A 61 6.39 -6.80 -6.42
N SER A 62 6.92 -6.83 -5.19
CA SER A 62 7.77 -7.88 -4.63
C SER A 62 7.48 -8.05 -3.13
N ALA A 63 8.13 -9.02 -2.48
CA ALA A 63 8.00 -9.17 -1.03
C ALA A 63 8.72 -8.00 -0.32
N PRO A 64 8.02 -7.19 0.49
CA PRO A 64 8.66 -6.06 1.16
C PRO A 64 9.62 -6.53 2.24
N ASN A 65 10.71 -5.78 2.40
CA ASN A 65 11.34 -5.70 3.71
C ASN A 65 10.34 -5.07 4.70
N ARG A 66 9.89 -5.87 5.66
CA ARG A 66 8.82 -5.46 6.60
C ARG A 66 9.21 -4.26 7.46
N THR A 67 10.48 -4.13 7.82
CA THR A 67 10.98 -3.00 8.63
C THR A 67 10.99 -1.71 7.83
N GLU A 68 11.45 -1.76 6.57
CA GLU A 68 11.45 -0.60 5.69
C GLU A 68 10.02 -0.15 5.36
N LEU A 69 9.12 -1.08 5.06
CA LEU A 69 7.70 -0.77 4.83
C LEU A 69 7.06 -0.13 6.07
N LEU A 70 7.32 -0.66 7.27
CA LEU A 70 6.80 -0.07 8.50
C LEU A 70 7.32 1.37 8.70
N GLY A 71 8.62 1.60 8.47
CA GLY A 71 9.21 2.94 8.55
C GLY A 71 8.57 3.91 7.56
N ALA A 72 8.36 3.49 6.31
CA ALA A 72 7.71 4.30 5.29
C ALA A 72 6.25 4.65 5.66
N LEU A 73 5.48 3.68 6.17
CA LEU A 73 4.10 3.90 6.61
C LEU A 73 4.02 4.85 7.82
N GLN A 74 4.95 4.73 8.77
CA GLN A 74 5.02 5.65 9.91
C GLN A 74 5.32 7.08 9.49
N MET A 75 6.28 7.26 8.58
CA MET A 75 6.61 8.58 8.01
C MET A 75 5.39 9.21 7.33
N GLN A 76 4.64 8.44 6.53
CA GLN A 76 3.44 8.94 5.87
C GLN A 76 2.32 9.31 6.85
N VAL A 77 2.11 8.53 7.91
CA VAL A 77 1.16 8.86 8.97
C VAL A 77 1.56 10.16 9.69
N ASP A 78 2.85 10.34 9.97
CA ASP A 78 3.34 11.55 10.64
C ASP A 78 3.24 12.78 9.75
N LEU A 79 3.49 12.64 8.43
CA LEU A 79 3.28 13.71 7.46
C LEU A 79 1.80 14.11 7.41
N LEU A 80 0.91 13.14 7.21
CA LEU A 80 -0.54 13.38 7.18
C LEU A 80 -1.04 14.03 8.47
N ARG A 81 -0.54 13.61 9.63
CA ARG A 81 -0.90 14.24 10.91
C ARG A 81 -0.52 15.72 10.95
N ARG A 82 0.66 16.08 10.44
CA ARG A 82 1.12 17.48 10.39
C ARG A 82 0.27 18.31 9.42
N GLU A 83 -0.06 17.76 8.26
CA GLU A 83 -0.91 18.42 7.26
C GLU A 83 -2.30 18.72 7.82
N LEU A 84 -2.96 17.71 8.41
CA LEU A 84 -4.28 17.88 9.02
C LEU A 84 -4.29 18.91 10.17
N LEU A 85 -3.23 18.94 10.99
CA LEU A 85 -3.09 19.95 12.04
C LEU A 85 -2.86 21.35 11.49
N ALA A 86 -2.08 21.48 10.41
CA ALA A 86 -1.85 22.75 9.75
C ALA A 86 -3.15 23.30 9.14
N GLU A 87 -3.94 22.45 8.48
CA GLU A 87 -5.26 22.81 7.94
C GLU A 87 -6.19 23.33 9.04
N TRP A 88 -6.28 22.63 10.17
CA TRP A 88 -7.08 23.05 11.33
C TRP A 88 -6.64 24.38 11.96
N GLY A 89 -5.35 24.70 11.96
CA GLY A 89 -4.82 25.95 12.52
C GLY A 89 -5.10 27.20 11.69
N THR A 90 -5.79 27.06 10.55
CA THR A 90 -6.09 28.14 9.59
C THR A 90 -7.52 28.68 9.71
N GLU A 91 -8.28 28.30 10.74
CA GLU A 91 -9.57 28.90 11.11
C GLU A 91 -9.44 30.12 12.04
#